data_AF-A0ABD5SWD6-F1
#
_entry.id   AF-A0ABD5SWD6-F1
#
_cell.length_a   1.000
_cell.length_b   1.000
_cell.length_c   1.000
_cell.angle_alpha   90.00
_cell.angle_beta   90.00
_cell.angle_gamma   90.00
#
_symmetry.space_group_name_H-M   'P 1'
#
loop_
_entity.id
_entity.type
_entity.pdbx_description
1 polymer ?
#
loop_
_entity_poly.entity_id
_entity_poly.type
_entity_poly.pdbx_seq_one_letter_code
_entity_poly.pdbx_strand_id
1 'polypeptide(L)'
;VGEELLELVSVGGVGRKRARRLYDAGIEEPADLRTADKGVVLSVLKGEKTAENILENAGREDPSMDGVEPKSAGSEGSADGAAVEDSSDDAGSDATTAESTDPDDSQASLGDF
;
A
#
# COMPACT_ATOMS: atom_id res chain seq x y z
N VAL A 1 -7.59 5.56 12.89
CA VAL A 1 -7.05 4.24 12.50
C VAL A 1 -7.15 3.41 13.76
N GLY A 2 -7.76 2.22 13.71
CA GLY A 2 -7.81 1.34 14.89
C GLY A 2 -6.40 1.00 15.33
N GLU A 3 -6.17 0.88 16.64
CA GLU A 3 -4.86 0.52 17.21
C GLU A 3 -4.36 -0.80 16.60
N GLU A 4 -5.29 -1.72 16.32
CA GLU A 4 -5.10 -3.00 15.64
C GLU A 4 -4.41 -2.92 14.26
N LEU A 5 -4.55 -1.81 13.53
CA LEU A 5 -3.95 -1.67 12.19
C LEU A 5 -2.59 -0.95 12.23
N LEU A 6 -2.21 -0.37 13.37
CA LEU A 6 -0.97 0.42 13.47
C LEU A 6 0.26 -0.43 13.24
N GLU A 7 0.23 -1.68 13.70
CA GLU A 7 1.35 -2.60 13.52
C GLU A 7 1.58 -2.91 12.05
N LEU A 8 0.53 -3.24 11.30
CA LEU A 8 0.62 -3.48 9.85
C LEU A 8 1.06 -2.23 9.09
N VAL A 9 0.52 -1.05 9.45
CA VAL A 9 0.85 0.22 8.78
C VAL A 9 2.31 0.65 9.03
N SER A 10 2.97 0.10 10.06
CA SER A 10 4.40 0.34 10.29
C SER A 10 5.30 -0.32 9.23
N VAL A 11 4.79 -1.30 8.49
CA VAL A 11 5.52 -1.97 7.41
C VAL A 11 5.51 -1.10 6.15
N GLY A 12 6.70 -0.89 5.57
CA GLY A 12 6.86 -0.15 4.31
C GLY A 12 5.97 -0.71 3.20
N GLY A 13 5.17 0.15 2.56
CA GLY A 13 4.25 -0.24 1.49
C GLY A 13 2.85 -0.69 1.96
N VAL A 14 2.60 -0.78 3.28
CA VAL A 14 1.28 -1.11 3.84
C VAL A 14 0.54 0.16 4.25
N GLY A 15 -0.30 0.65 3.35
CA GLY A 15 -1.25 1.74 3.66
C GLY A 15 -2.49 1.25 4.41
N ARG A 16 -3.28 2.18 4.96
CA ARG A 16 -4.54 1.91 5.70
C ARG A 16 -5.49 0.92 5.00
N LYS A 17 -5.65 1.03 3.68
CA LYS A 17 -6.52 0.13 2.90
C LYS A 17 -5.97 -1.30 2.83
N ARG A 18 -4.67 -1.44 2.64
CA ARG A 18 -3.99 -2.75 2.55
C ARG A 18 -3.94 -3.41 3.91
N ALA A 19 -3.62 -2.65 4.97
CA ALA A 19 -3.67 -3.11 6.36
C ALA A 19 -5.03 -3.72 6.69
N ARG A 20 -6.13 -3.03 6.36
CA ARG A 20 -7.48 -3.55 6.59
C ARG A 20 -7.73 -4.88 5.88
N ARG A 21 -7.36 -5.01 4.61
CA ARG A 21 -7.57 -6.26 3.85
C ARG A 21 -6.71 -7.42 4.38
N LEU A 22 -5.50 -7.13 4.86
CA LEU A 22 -4.63 -8.12 5.50
C LEU A 22 -5.24 -8.58 6.83
N TYR A 23 -5.72 -7.65 7.65
CA TYR A 23 -6.39 -7.94 8.91
C TYR A 23 -7.65 -8.78 8.70
N ASP A 24 -8.50 -8.41 7.72
CA ASP A 24 -9.70 -9.17 7.36
C ASP A 24 -9.37 -10.60 6.87
N ALA A 25 -8.13 -10.84 6.41
CA ALA A 25 -7.61 -12.15 6.02
C ALA A 25 -6.91 -12.90 7.16
N GLY A 26 -6.92 -12.35 8.38
CA GLY A 26 -6.28 -12.93 9.57
C GLY A 26 -4.78 -12.68 9.68
N ILE A 27 -4.25 -11.69 8.95
CA ILE A 27 -2.86 -11.22 9.07
C ILE A 27 -2.91 -9.92 9.85
N GLU A 28 -2.66 -10.00 11.15
CA GLU A 28 -2.86 -8.88 12.09
C GLU A 28 -1.52 -8.22 12.43
N GLU A 29 -0.42 -8.98 12.40
CA GLU A 29 0.90 -8.50 12.78
C GLU A 29 1.92 -8.58 11.63
N PRO A 30 3.00 -7.77 11.66
CA PRO A 30 4.14 -7.93 10.76
C PRO A 30 4.80 -9.31 10.88
N ALA A 31 4.68 -9.96 12.04
CA ALA A 31 5.15 -11.33 12.23
C ALA A 31 4.40 -12.33 11.36
N ASP A 32 3.08 -12.15 11.20
CA ASP A 32 2.26 -13.02 10.37
C ASP A 32 2.71 -12.96 8.91
N LEU A 33 3.10 -11.79 8.40
CA LEU A 33 3.60 -11.66 7.02
C LEU A 33 4.85 -12.52 6.74
N ARG A 34 5.67 -12.80 7.75
CA ARG A 34 6.87 -13.64 7.61
C ARG A 34 6.51 -15.11 7.39
N THR A 35 5.42 -15.57 8.00
CA THR A 35 5.00 -16.98 8.02
C THR A 35 3.77 -17.26 7.16
N ALA A 36 3.03 -16.23 6.75
CA ALA A 36 1.79 -16.36 5.99
C ALA A 36 2.00 -17.04 4.64
N ASP A 37 0.95 -17.69 4.15
CA ASP A 37 0.98 -18.32 2.85
C ASP A 37 1.08 -17.26 1.74
N LYS A 38 2.07 -17.42 0.85
CA LYS A 38 2.32 -16.46 -0.24
C LYS A 38 1.10 -16.28 -1.14
N GLY A 39 0.33 -17.34 -1.40
CA GLY A 39 -0.87 -17.28 -2.23
C GLY A 39 -2.01 -16.51 -1.56
N VAL A 40 -2.10 -16.50 -0.22
CA VAL A 40 -3.06 -15.67 0.53
C VAL A 40 -2.65 -14.21 0.49
N VAL A 41 -1.37 -13.91 0.72
CA VAL A 41 -0.85 -12.54 0.64
C VAL A 41 -1.05 -11.96 -0.76
N LEU A 42 -0.80 -12.76 -1.80
CA LEU A 42 -0.96 -12.38 -3.19
C LEU A 42 -2.44 -12.16 -3.58
N SER A 43 -3.36 -12.98 -3.05
CA SER A 43 -4.80 -12.79 -3.30
C SER A 43 -5.37 -11.54 -2.61
N VAL A 44 -4.85 -11.19 -1.45
CA VAL A 44 -5.23 -9.98 -0.69
C VAL A 44 -4.68 -8.70 -1.33
N LEU A 45 -3.39 -8.69 -1.67
CA LEU A 45 -2.69 -7.50 -2.17
C LEU A 45 -2.90 -7.27 -3.67
N LYS A 46 -3.26 -8.31 -4.43
CA LYS A 46 -3.57 -8.26 -5.87
C LYS A 46 -2.43 -7.66 -6.71
N GLY A 47 -1.19 -8.05 -6.43
CA GLY A 47 -0.01 -7.67 -7.21
C GLY A 47 1.26 -8.32 -6.66
N GLU A 48 2.00 -9.02 -7.53
CA GLU A 48 3.23 -9.75 -7.18
C GLU A 48 4.29 -8.80 -6.62
N LYS A 49 4.64 -7.75 -7.36
CA LYS A 49 5.68 -6.78 -6.97
C LYS A 49 5.36 -6.06 -5.66
N THR A 50 4.09 -5.69 -5.46
CA THR A 50 3.63 -5.05 -4.22
C THR A 50 3.76 -6.01 -3.04
N ALA A 51 3.39 -7.28 -3.25
CA ALA A 51 3.47 -8.28 -2.21
C ALA A 51 4.92 -8.62 -1.85
N GLU A 52 5.80 -8.76 -2.84
CA GLU A 52 7.24 -8.95 -2.64
C GLU A 52 7.85 -7.81 -1.79
N ASN A 53 7.63 -6.56 -2.18
CA ASN A 53 8.12 -5.40 -1.43
C ASN A 53 7.61 -5.39 0.03
N ILE A 54 6.34 -5.74 0.25
CA ILE A 54 5.75 -5.78 1.61
C ILE A 54 6.35 -6.94 2.43
N LEU A 55 6.56 -8.11 1.82
CA LEU A 55 7.19 -9.25 2.48
C LEU A 55 8.66 -8.98 2.83
N GLU A 56 9.39 -8.31 1.94
CA GLU A 56 10.76 -7.85 2.19
C GLU A 56 10.80 -6.86 3.36
N ASN A 57 9.93 -5.83 3.34
CA ASN A 57 9.83 -4.85 4.42
C ASN A 57 9.37 -5.46 5.75
N ALA A 58 8.60 -6.55 5.72
CA ALA A 58 8.26 -7.32 6.91
C ALA A 58 9.44 -8.15 7.46
N GLY A 59 10.52 -8.31 6.69
CA GLY A 59 11.69 -9.09 7.07
C GLY A 59 11.52 -10.59 6.81
N ARG A 60 10.80 -10.96 5.75
CA ARG A 60 10.69 -12.36 5.33
C ARG A 60 11.93 -12.80 4.56
N GLU A 61 12.45 -13.99 4.88
CA GLU A 61 13.67 -14.54 4.23
C GLU A 61 13.45 -14.89 2.74
N ASP A 62 12.24 -15.25 2.37
CA ASP A 62 11.85 -15.58 1.00
C ASP A 62 10.68 -14.69 0.54
N PRO A 63 10.97 -13.43 0.13
CA PRO A 63 9.95 -12.45 -0.25
C PRO A 63 9.46 -12.62 -1.70
N SER A 64 10.19 -13.35 -2.56
CA SER A 64 9.85 -13.48 -3.98
C SER A 64 8.45 -14.10 -4.18
N MET A 65 7.69 -13.52 -5.11
CA MET A 65 6.37 -14.01 -5.51
C MET A 65 6.37 -14.75 -6.85
N ASP A 66 7.55 -15.02 -7.42
CA ASP A 66 7.68 -15.67 -8.72
C ASP A 66 7.05 -17.07 -8.74
N GLY A 67 6.09 -17.28 -9.65
CA GLY A 67 5.43 -18.56 -9.83
C GLY A 67 4.46 -18.94 -8.71
N VAL A 68 4.09 -18.01 -7.83
CA VAL A 68 3.09 -18.23 -6.78
C VAL A 68 1.70 -18.02 -7.35
N GLU A 69 0.83 -19.04 -7.24
CA GLU A 69 -0.58 -18.88 -7.60
C GLU A 69 -1.38 -18.24 -6.46
N PRO A 70 -2.24 -17.25 -6.74
CA PRO A 70 -3.14 -16.69 -5.73
C PRO A 70 -4.06 -17.78 -5.21
N LYS A 71 -4.05 -18.00 -3.89
CA LYS A 71 -5.07 -18.85 -3.28
C LYS A 71 -6.38 -18.10 -3.34
N SER A 72 -7.34 -18.69 -4.05
CA SER A 72 -8.73 -18.28 -3.97
C SER A 72 -9.16 -18.45 -2.51
N ALA A 73 -9.11 -17.36 -1.74
CA ALA A 73 -9.69 -17.32 -0.42
C ALA A 73 -11.16 -17.68 -0.62
N GLY A 74 -11.56 -18.84 -0.11
CA GLY A 74 -12.87 -19.42 -0.34
C GLY A 74 -13.96 -18.36 -0.18
N SER A 75 -14.75 -18.22 -1.25
CA SER A 75 -15.92 -17.36 -1.32
C SER A 75 -16.91 -17.71 -0.21
N GLU A 76 -16.85 -17.00 0.91
CA GLU A 76 -17.98 -16.77 1.81
C GLU A 76 -18.00 -15.28 2.21
N GLY A 77 -18.44 -14.43 1.28
CA GLY A 77 -18.73 -13.02 1.58
C GLY A 77 -18.42 -12.05 0.44
N SER A 78 -19.39 -11.85 -0.45
CA SER A 78 -19.40 -10.76 -1.44
C SER A 78 -19.12 -9.39 -0.81
N ALA A 79 -18.13 -8.68 -1.37
CA ALA A 79 -18.13 -7.23 -1.49
C ALA A 79 -17.42 -6.82 -2.79
N ASP A 80 -18.23 -6.82 -3.85
CA ASP A 80 -18.30 -5.85 -4.93
C ASP A 80 -17.14 -4.83 -5.10
N GLY A 81 -16.65 -4.74 -6.35
CA GLY A 81 -16.38 -3.46 -7.00
C GLY A 81 -15.30 -2.54 -6.41
N ALA A 82 -14.06 -2.68 -6.90
CA ALA A 82 -13.21 -1.53 -7.24
C ALA A 82 -12.01 -2.01 -8.06
N ALA A 83 -12.21 -2.09 -9.38
CA ALA A 83 -11.11 -1.80 -10.30
C ALA A 83 -10.73 -0.33 -10.07
N VAL A 84 -9.77 -0.11 -9.18
CA VAL A 84 -8.99 1.12 -9.19
C VAL A 84 -7.57 0.65 -9.47
N GLU A 85 -7.14 1.00 -10.67
CA GLU A 85 -5.75 0.97 -11.09
C GLU A 85 -5.02 1.89 -10.11
N ASP A 86 -4.41 1.31 -9.07
CA ASP A 86 -3.53 2.01 -8.15
C ASP A 86 -2.21 2.24 -8.91
N SER A 87 -2.26 3.21 -9.83
CA SER A 87 -1.07 3.82 -10.41
C SER A 87 -0.12 4.14 -9.26
N SER A 88 1.06 3.56 -9.37
CA SER A 88 2.12 3.67 -8.40
C SER A 88 2.59 5.11 -8.29
N ASP A 89 2.07 5.84 -7.30
CA ASP A 89 2.72 7.01 -6.75
C ASP A 89 3.75 6.51 -5.73
N ASP A 90 4.88 6.04 -6.28
CA ASP A 90 6.12 5.81 -5.55
C ASP A 90 7.12 6.86 -6.04
N ALA A 91 6.97 8.07 -5.52
CA ALA A 91 7.95 9.14 -5.63
C ALA A 91 8.36 9.59 -4.21
N GLY A 92 8.79 8.62 -3.41
CA GLY A 92 9.62 8.88 -2.24
C GLY A 92 11.08 9.00 -2.66
N SER A 93 11.44 10.10 -3.34
CA SER A 93 12.85 10.47 -3.51
C SER A 93 13.08 11.95 -3.25
N ASP A 94 13.67 12.13 -2.08
CA ASP A 94 14.78 13.02 -1.79
C ASP A 94 14.50 14.50 -1.55
N ALA A 95 15.03 14.91 -0.40
CA ALA A 95 14.93 16.22 0.16
C ALA A 95 15.94 17.18 -0.50
N THR A 96 15.60 18.46 -0.45
CA THR A 96 16.50 19.61 -0.55
C THR A 96 17.04 19.99 -1.94
N THR A 97 16.37 20.94 -2.58
CA THR A 97 17.06 22.07 -3.22
C THR A 97 16.20 23.32 -3.02
N ALA A 98 16.66 24.16 -2.10
CA ALA A 98 16.23 25.53 -1.99
C ALA A 98 16.86 26.34 -3.13
N GLU A 99 16.04 27.07 -3.90
CA GLU A 99 16.30 28.46 -4.29
C GLU A 99 15.13 29.01 -5.13
N SER A 100 14.48 30.01 -4.54
CA SER A 100 14.03 31.27 -5.13
C SER A 100 13.53 31.28 -6.58
N THR A 101 12.21 31.33 -6.76
CA THR A 101 11.61 32.03 -7.91
C THR A 101 10.44 32.89 -7.42
N ASP A 102 10.63 34.20 -7.51
CA ASP A 102 9.72 35.28 -7.15
C ASP A 102 8.29 35.12 -7.70
N PRO A 103 7.23 35.35 -6.90
CA PRO A 103 5.90 35.61 -7.41
C PRO A 103 5.60 37.13 -7.38
N ASP A 104 6.25 37.90 -8.25
CA ASP A 104 5.79 39.25 -8.58
C ASP A 104 4.81 39.19 -9.77
N ASP A 105 3.79 40.04 -9.73
CA ASP A 105 2.82 40.33 -10.79
C ASP A 105 1.70 39.31 -11.14
N SER A 106 0.77 39.08 -10.21
CA SER A 106 -0.61 38.69 -10.59
C SER A 106 -1.74 39.28 -9.71
N GLN A 107 -1.45 40.31 -8.90
CA GLN A 107 -2.47 41.01 -8.07
C GLN A 107 -3.12 42.22 -8.78
N ALA A 108 -3.20 42.22 -10.11
CA ALA A 108 -3.85 43.29 -10.84
C ALA A 108 -5.23 42.85 -11.35
N SER A 109 -6.26 43.58 -10.91
CA SER A 109 -7.60 43.71 -11.50
C SER A 109 -8.72 42.85 -10.92
N LEU A 110 -9.14 43.16 -9.68
CA LEU A 110 -10.52 42.93 -9.25
C LEU A 110 -11.40 44.06 -9.83
N GLY A 111 -11.98 43.80 -10.99
CA GLY A 111 -12.86 44.72 -11.71
C GLY A 111 -14.17 44.98 -10.97
N ASP A 112 -14.51 46.27 -10.94
CA ASP A 112 -15.78 46.92 -10.58
C ASP A 112 -16.95 46.33 -11.39
N PHE A 113 -17.85 45.58 -10.74
CA PHE A 113 -19.25 45.32 -11.16
C PHE A 113 -20.13 44.90 -9.97
#